data_AF-A0A7J4NRD0-F1
#
_entry.id   AF-A0A7J4NRD0-F1
#
_cell.length_a   1.000
_cell.length_b   1.000
_cell.length_c   1.000
_cell.angle_alpha   90.00
_cell.angle_beta   90.00
_cell.angle_gamma   90.00
#
_symmetry.space_group_name_H-M   'P 1'
#
loop_
_entity.id
_entity.type
_entity.pdbx_description
1 polymer ?
#
loop_
_entity_poly.entity_id
_entity_poly.type
_entity_poly.pdbx_seq_one_letter_code
_entity_poly.pdbx_strand_id
1 'polypeptide(L)'
;MNSPFEDEKSERLFGLIQMLQRTALVNMGGIPDHEGQIHFNLGEAKAAIDAIDAIGEKTNGNLSELEANLLRGTLSELRMIFVKAPEQQAAIEVEMKRQEELQKTFTDPATAPSEIVHTDATSEEE
;
A
#
# COMPACT_ATOMS: atom_id res chain seq x y z
N MET A 1 3.21 17.22 27.68
CA MET A 1 4.39 16.94 26.83
C MET A 1 4.70 18.22 26.09
N ASN A 2 5.95 18.70 26.08
CA ASN A 2 6.32 19.80 25.20
C ASN A 2 6.21 19.31 23.76
N SER A 3 5.51 20.08 22.93
CA SER A 3 5.40 19.84 21.51
C SER A 3 6.76 20.04 20.84
N PRO A 4 7.12 19.22 19.83
CA PRO A 4 8.33 19.44 19.05
C PRO A 4 8.21 20.62 18.08
N PHE A 5 7.04 21.26 17.97
CA PHE A 5 6.74 22.34 17.04
C PHE A 5 6.89 23.72 17.70
N GLU A 6 7.22 24.74 16.89
CA GLU A 6 7.48 26.10 17.39
C GLU A 6 6.20 26.84 17.79
N ASP A 7 5.07 26.56 17.12
CA ASP A 7 3.78 27.18 17.41
C ASP A 7 2.56 26.28 17.10
N GLU A 8 1.39 26.70 17.58
CA GLU A 8 0.12 25.97 17.43
C GLU A 8 -0.31 25.78 15.97
N LYS A 9 0.02 26.72 15.08
CA LYS A 9 -0.30 26.60 13.65
C LYS A 9 0.56 25.53 13.00
N SER A 10 1.85 25.45 13.36
CA SER A 10 2.70 24.34 12.93
C SER A 10 2.15 22.99 13.39
N GLU A 11 1.72 22.87 14.65
CA GLU A 11 1.08 21.64 15.14
C GLU A 11 -0.14 21.25 14.30
N ARG A 12 -1.03 22.20 14.02
CA ARG A 12 -2.23 21.97 13.22
C ARG A 12 -1.90 21.61 11.78
N LEU A 13 -0.91 22.29 11.17
CA LEU A 13 -0.44 22.01 9.82
C LEU A 13 0.10 20.57 9.71
N PHE A 14 0.94 20.14 10.64
CA PHE A 14 1.46 18.78 10.67
C PHE A 14 0.40 17.75 11.03
N GLY A 15 -0.64 18.12 11.79
CA GLY A 15 -1.84 17.31 11.95
C GLY A 15 -2.52 17.05 10.60
N LEU A 16 -2.70 18.08 9.77
CA LEU A 16 -3.28 17.94 8.42
C LEU A 16 -2.40 17.09 7.49
N ILE A 17 -1.08 17.30 7.51
CA ILE A 17 -0.13 16.47 6.73
C ILE A 17 -0.24 15.00 7.12
N GLN A 18 -0.33 14.69 8.43
CA GLN A 18 -0.52 13.31 8.90
C GLN A 18 -1.87 12.71 8.48
N MET A 19 -2.93 13.52 8.42
CA MET A 19 -4.22 13.06 7.89
C MET A 19 -4.10 12.68 6.40
N LEU A 20 -3.47 13.54 5.59
CA LEU A 20 -3.23 13.27 4.18
C LEU A 20 -2.30 12.06 3.97
N GLN A 21 -1.27 11.92 4.82
CA GLN A 21 -0.38 10.75 4.81
C GLN A 21 -1.17 9.45 5.04
N ARG A 22 -2.07 9.42 6.03
CA ARG A 22 -2.95 8.27 6.27
C ARG A 22 -3.84 7.99 5.06
N THR A 23 -4.47 9.01 4.48
CA THR A 23 -5.27 8.86 3.26
C THR A 23 -4.45 8.24 2.13
N ALA A 24 -3.22 8.69 1.91
CA ALA A 24 -2.35 8.09 0.90
C ALA A 24 -2.07 6.62 1.20
N LEU A 25 -1.73 6.27 2.46
CA LEU A 25 -1.41 4.90 2.86
C LEU A 25 -2.60 3.94 2.72
N VAL A 26 -3.82 4.37 3.10
CA VAL A 26 -5.05 3.57 2.90
C VAL A 26 -5.24 3.28 1.41
N ASN A 27 -5.14 4.31 0.57
CA ASN A 27 -5.35 4.18 -0.87
C ASN A 27 -4.24 3.41 -1.60
N MET A 28 -3.08 3.19 -0.96
CA MET A 28 -2.01 2.30 -1.44
C MET A 28 -2.15 0.87 -0.92
N GLY A 29 -3.21 0.55 -0.17
CA GLY A 29 -3.39 -0.75 0.48
C GLY A 29 -2.36 -1.05 1.58
N GLY A 30 -1.65 -0.02 2.07
CA GLY A 30 -0.65 -0.18 3.13
C GLY A 30 -1.25 -0.31 4.53
N ILE A 31 -2.49 0.13 4.70
CA ILE A 31 -3.29 -0.03 5.93
C ILE A 31 -4.75 -0.33 5.56
N PRO A 32 -5.47 -1.11 6.39
CA PRO A 32 -6.89 -1.35 6.19
C PRO A 32 -7.68 -0.05 6.40
N ASP A 33 -8.81 0.06 5.71
CA ASP A 33 -9.77 1.13 5.94
C ASP A 33 -10.56 0.93 7.25
N HIS A 34 -11.58 1.77 7.49
CA HIS A 34 -12.41 1.67 8.70
C HIS A 34 -13.28 0.39 8.75
N GLU A 35 -13.56 -0.21 7.59
CA GLU A 35 -14.33 -1.45 7.45
C GLU A 35 -13.44 -2.71 7.46
N GLY A 36 -12.12 -2.52 7.57
CA GLY A 36 -11.12 -3.58 7.55
C GLY A 36 -10.76 -4.07 6.14
N GLN A 37 -11.23 -3.38 5.10
CA GLN A 37 -10.98 -3.74 3.71
C GLN A 37 -9.70 -3.09 3.19
N ILE A 38 -8.99 -3.82 2.33
CA ILE A 38 -7.81 -3.31 1.63
C ILE A 38 -8.27 -2.76 0.28
N HIS A 39 -8.16 -1.46 0.11
CA HIS A 39 -8.49 -0.78 -1.14
C HIS A 39 -7.24 -0.25 -1.82
N PHE A 40 -7.13 -0.49 -3.13
CA PHE A 40 -6.09 0.07 -3.97
C PHE A 40 -6.69 1.13 -4.89
N ASN A 41 -6.44 2.39 -4.57
CA ASN A 41 -6.75 3.53 -5.42
C ASN A 41 -5.51 4.41 -5.54
N LEU A 42 -4.60 4.01 -6.44
CA LEU A 42 -3.35 4.73 -6.68
C LEU A 42 -3.59 6.16 -7.20
N GLY A 43 -4.74 6.44 -7.83
CA GLY A 43 -5.11 7.80 -8.25
C GLY A 43 -5.30 8.73 -7.05
N GLU A 44 -6.09 8.32 -6.07
CA GLU A 44 -6.32 9.07 -4.83
C GLU A 44 -5.06 9.14 -3.97
N ALA A 45 -4.28 8.04 -3.91
CA ALA A 45 -2.99 8.06 -3.22
C ALA A 45 -2.04 9.12 -3.80
N LYS A 46 -1.95 9.20 -5.14
CA LYS A 46 -1.15 10.21 -5.82
C LYS A 46 -1.66 11.62 -5.51
N ALA A 47 -2.97 11.84 -5.57
CA ALA A 47 -3.56 13.14 -5.27
C ALA A 47 -3.22 13.62 -3.85
N ALA A 48 -3.24 12.71 -2.86
CA ALA A 48 -2.83 13.03 -1.50
C ALA A 48 -1.33 13.38 -1.39
N ILE A 49 -0.45 12.64 -2.08
CA ILE A 49 0.99 12.93 -2.13
C ILE A 49 1.25 14.29 -2.79
N ASP A 50 0.61 14.56 -3.93
CA ASP A 50 0.73 15.83 -4.64
C ASP A 50 0.22 17.00 -3.78
N ALA A 51 -0.84 16.81 -2.98
CA ALA A 51 -1.33 17.82 -2.05
C ALA A 51 -0.31 18.13 -0.94
N ILE A 52 0.35 17.12 -0.38
CA ILE A 52 1.43 17.31 0.61
C ILE A 52 2.62 18.03 -0.02
N ASP A 53 2.97 17.68 -1.25
CA ASP A 53 4.05 18.34 -2.01
C ASP A 53 3.73 19.81 -2.26
N ALA A 54 2.51 20.12 -2.71
CA ALA A 54 2.03 21.48 -2.90
C ALA A 54 2.03 22.28 -1.58
N ILE A 55 1.64 21.68 -0.46
CA ILE A 55 1.77 22.31 0.87
C ILE A 55 3.24 22.66 1.13
N GLY A 56 4.17 21.74 0.88
CA GLY A 56 5.60 21.98 1.07
C GLY A 56 6.14 23.12 0.21
N GLU A 57 5.80 23.14 -1.08
CA GLU A 57 6.18 24.23 -1.97
C GLU A 57 5.61 25.58 -1.53
N LYS A 58 4.34 25.61 -1.09
CA LYS A 58 3.66 26.85 -0.69
C LYS A 58 4.02 27.34 0.70
N THR A 59 4.58 26.47 1.54
CA THR A 59 5.06 26.81 2.89
C THR A 59 6.57 26.99 2.96
N ASN A 60 7.28 26.83 1.84
CA ASN A 60 8.72 27.02 1.79
C ASN A 60 9.14 28.42 2.31
N GLY A 61 10.12 28.45 3.21
CA GLY A 61 10.55 29.67 3.91
C GLY A 61 9.75 30.04 5.16
N ASN A 62 8.61 29.38 5.41
CA ASN A 62 7.81 29.53 6.64
C ASN A 62 7.96 28.35 7.61
N LEU A 63 8.77 27.35 7.25
CA LEU A 63 9.02 26.16 8.07
C LEU A 63 10.36 26.30 8.80
N SER A 64 10.41 25.85 10.05
CA SER A 64 11.67 25.63 10.75
C SER A 64 12.48 24.51 10.08
N GLU A 65 13.77 24.40 10.41
CA GLU A 65 14.63 23.34 9.85
C GLU A 65 14.08 21.94 10.20
N LEU A 66 13.59 21.77 11.43
CA LEU A 66 12.98 20.53 11.89
C LEU A 66 11.73 20.18 11.08
N GLU A 67 10.84 21.15 10.88
CA GLU A 67 9.59 20.97 10.12
C GLU A 67 9.86 20.66 8.66
N ALA A 68 10.78 21.39 8.02
CA ALA A 68 11.17 21.16 6.63
C ALA A 68 11.81 19.76 6.44
N ASN A 69 12.54 19.27 7.43
CA ASN A 69 13.10 17.92 7.42
C ASN A 69 12.02 16.86 7.60
N LEU A 70 11.08 17.07 8.54
CA LEU A 70 9.96 16.14 8.77
C LEU A 70 9.09 15.99 7.53
N LEU A 71 8.70 17.10 6.91
CA LEU A 71 7.89 17.11 5.68
C LEU A 71 8.59 16.39 4.52
N ARG A 72 9.88 16.67 4.29
CA ARG A 72 10.67 15.96 3.26
C ARG A 72 10.80 14.47 3.55
N GLY A 73 10.96 14.10 4.82
CA GLY A 73 10.97 12.70 5.25
C GLY A 73 9.67 12.00 4.88
N THR A 74 8.53 12.57 5.29
CA THR A 74 7.19 12.06 4.98
C THR A 74 6.96 11.92 3.47
N LEU A 75 7.29 12.93 2.67
CA LEU A 75 7.16 12.88 1.22
C LEU A 75 8.03 11.78 0.58
N SER A 76 9.27 11.65 1.04
CA SER A 76 10.20 10.65 0.52
C SER A 76 9.71 9.23 0.81
N GLU A 77 9.24 8.99 2.03
CA GLU A 77 8.65 7.72 2.44
C GLU A 77 7.42 7.39 1.60
N LEU A 78 6.45 8.31 1.51
CA LEU A 78 5.23 8.11 0.73
C LEU A 78 5.52 7.82 -0.74
N ARG A 79 6.45 8.55 -1.37
CA ARG A 79 6.86 8.30 -2.76
C ARG A 79 7.48 6.92 -2.92
N MET A 80 8.31 6.48 -1.98
CA MET A 80 8.89 5.14 -2.03
C MET A 80 7.82 4.05 -1.92
N ILE A 81 6.86 4.21 -1.02
CA ILE A 81 5.73 3.28 -0.88
C ILE A 81 4.90 3.28 -2.16
N PHE A 82 4.59 4.45 -2.72
CA PHE A 82 3.81 4.60 -3.93
C PHE A 82 4.44 3.90 -5.14
N VAL A 83 5.75 4.01 -5.31
CA VAL A 83 6.48 3.32 -6.40
C VAL A 83 6.38 1.80 -6.25
N LYS A 84 6.34 1.27 -5.02
CA LYS A 84 6.23 -0.17 -4.73
C LYS A 84 4.79 -0.67 -4.74
N ALA A 85 3.79 0.21 -4.59
CA ALA A 85 2.39 -0.16 -4.44
C ALA A 85 1.81 -0.97 -5.61
N PRO A 86 2.12 -0.69 -6.90
CA PRO A 86 1.64 -1.51 -8.02
C PRO A 86 2.10 -2.97 -7.96
N GLU A 87 3.36 -3.20 -7.56
CA GLU A 87 3.93 -4.55 -7.42
C GLU A 87 3.24 -5.30 -6.27
N GLN A 88 3.03 -4.61 -5.14
CA GLN A 88 2.32 -5.19 -4.00
C GLN A 88 0.86 -5.51 -4.32
N GLN A 89 0.17 -4.63 -5.05
CA GLN A 89 -1.20 -4.86 -5.50
C GLN A 89 -1.30 -6.13 -6.36
N ALA A 90 -0.40 -6.29 -7.33
CA ALA A 90 -0.37 -7.48 -8.17
C ALA A 90 -0.10 -8.76 -7.37
N ALA A 91 0.85 -8.72 -6.41
CA ALA A 91 1.15 -9.86 -5.56
C ALA A 91 -0.05 -10.29 -4.68
N ILE A 92 -0.76 -9.31 -4.10
CA ILE A 92 -1.96 -9.56 -3.29
C ILE A 92 -3.09 -10.14 -4.15
N GLU A 93 -3.29 -9.62 -5.35
CA GLU A 93 -4.32 -10.14 -6.28
C GLU A 93 -4.03 -11.59 -6.73
N VAL A 94 -2.76 -11.93 -7.00
CA VAL A 94 -2.35 -13.29 -7.35
C VAL A 94 -2.60 -14.27 -6.20
N GLU A 95 -2.25 -13.88 -4.98
CA GLU A 95 -2.47 -14.73 -3.81
C GLU A 95 -3.97 -14.91 -3.51
N MET A 96 -4.79 -13.86 -3.64
CA MET A 96 -6.24 -13.97 -3.49
C MET A 96 -6.84 -14.94 -4.53
N LYS A 97 -6.44 -14.83 -5.80
CA LYS A 97 -6.90 -15.76 -6.85
C LYS A 97 -6.52 -17.20 -6.56
N ARG A 98 -5.29 -17.45 -6.10
CA ARG A 98 -4.83 -18.79 -5.69
C ARG A 98 -5.67 -19.35 -4.54
N GLN A 99 -5.99 -18.53 -3.54
CA GLN A 99 -6.83 -18.96 -2.41
C GLN A 99 -8.26 -19.30 -2.86
N GLU A 100 -8.84 -18.52 -3.77
CA GLU A 100 -10.14 -18.84 -4.37
C GLU A 100 -10.11 -20.14 -5.17
N GLU A 101 -9.06 -20.39 -5.96
CA GLU A 101 -8.88 -21.64 -6.72
C GLU A 101 -8.76 -22.85 -5.80
N LEU A 102 -8.02 -22.74 -4.69
CA LEU A 102 -7.92 -23.78 -3.67
C LEU A 102 -9.31 -24.05 -3.06
N GLN A 103 -10.06 -23.02 -2.66
CA GLN A 103 -11.41 -23.20 -2.10
C GLN A 103 -12.38 -23.88 -3.10
N LYS A 104 -12.31 -23.52 -4.38
CA LYS A 104 -13.11 -24.16 -5.44
C LYS A 104 -12.73 -25.64 -5.60
N THR A 105 -11.43 -25.95 -5.56
CA THR A 105 -10.93 -27.34 -5.62
C THR A 105 -11.47 -28.21 -4.48
N PHE A 106 -11.63 -27.65 -3.28
CA PHE A 106 -12.22 -28.37 -2.14
C PHE A 106 -13.75 -28.53 -2.22
N THR A 107 -14.44 -27.62 -2.92
CA THR A 107 -15.92 -27.57 -2.94
C THR A 107 -16.51 -28.29 -4.16
N ASP A 108 -15.77 -28.40 -5.27
CA ASP A 108 -16.18 -29.12 -6.48
C ASP A 108 -14.99 -29.94 -7.05
N PRO A 109 -14.77 -31.17 -6.54
CA PRO A 109 -13.62 -32.00 -6.93
C PRO A 109 -13.63 -32.44 -8.41
N ALA A 110 -14.71 -32.20 -9.16
CA ALA A 110 -14.83 -32.58 -10.57
C ALA A 110 -14.09 -31.63 -11.54
N THR A 111 -13.69 -30.43 -11.09
CA THR A 111 -12.98 -29.43 -11.94
C THR A 111 -11.49 -29.29 -11.63
N ALA A 112 -10.95 -30.07 -10.68
CA ALA A 112 -9.53 -30.06 -10.36
C ALA A 112 -8.70 -30.56 -11.56
N PRO A 113 -7.64 -29.85 -11.98
CA PRO A 113 -6.72 -30.39 -12.97
C PRO A 113 -6.10 -31.66 -12.40
N SER A 114 -6.34 -32.81 -13.06
CA SER A 114 -5.73 -34.06 -12.65
C SER A 114 -4.21 -33.93 -12.81
N GLU A 115 -3.50 -33.94 -11.69
CA GLU A 115 -2.05 -34.04 -11.66
C GLU A 115 -1.70 -35.42 -12.24
N ILE A 116 -1.23 -35.46 -13.49
CA ILE A 116 -0.71 -36.68 -14.09
C ILE A 116 0.62 -36.94 -13.38
N VAL A 117 0.56 -37.68 -12.28
CA VAL A 117 1.75 -38.27 -11.65
C VAL A 117 2.45 -39.08 -12.74
N HIS A 118 3.70 -38.70 -13.02
CA HIS A 118 4.59 -39.30 -14.00
C HIS A 118 4.22 -40.75 -14.36
N THR A 119 3.93 -40.97 -15.65
CA THR A 119 3.93 -42.32 -16.21
C THR A 119 5.38 -42.79 -16.19
N ASP A 120 5.74 -43.55 -15.16
CA ASP A 120 6.95 -44.35 -15.18
C ASP A 120 6.81 -45.30 -16.37
N ALA A 121 7.59 -45.01 -17.41
CA ALA A 121 7.85 -45.93 -18.49
C ALA A 121 8.71 -47.06 -17.93
N THR A 122 8.09 -48.04 -17.27
CA THR A 122 8.68 -49.35 -17.05
C THR A 122 8.03 -50.34 -18.00
N SER A 123 8.71 -50.47 -19.14
CA SER A 123 8.82 -51.70 -19.92
C SER A 123 9.01 -52.90 -18.98
N GLU A 124 8.22 -53.97 -19.15
CA GLU A 124 8.67 -55.38 -19.06
C GLU A 124 7.48 -56.37 -19.20
N GLU A 125 7.65 -57.31 -20.16
CA GLU A 125 7.15 -58.70 -20.21
C GLU A 125 5.62 -58.94 -20.39
N GLU A 126 5.11 -59.71 -21.36
CA GLU A 126 5.61 -60.80 -22.24
C GLU A 126 4.98 -60.74 -23.65
#